data_AF-A0A6A5G1I4-F1
#
_entry.id   AF-A0A6A5G1I4-F1
#
_cell.length_a   1.000
_cell.length_b   1.000
_cell.length_c   1.000
_cell.angle_alpha   90.00
_cell.angle_beta   90.00
_cell.angle_gamma   90.00
#
_symmetry.space_group_name_H-M   'P 1'
#
loop_
_entity.id
_entity.type
_entity.pdbx_description
1 polymer ?
#
loop_
_entity_poly.entity_id
_entity_poly.type
_entity_poly.pdbx_seq_one_letter_code
_entity_poly.pdbx_strand_id
1 'polypeptide(L)'
;MCRLFLEENEPVIAKYRGAWYEARIVMVERQAICKIYFKTDPRKTEFTVHLNHLLVAESATHQLRLFIRIQQNDPEEIELIGFRDVSTYTVEFPDGITERLTRKHVRPLHTSNRSDNNSTAATDSDEENEQEEEEETTV
;
A
#
# COMPACT_ATOMS: atom_id res chain seq x y z
N MET A 1 7.50 -12.13 -6.97
CA MET A 1 6.32 -11.77 -6.15
C MET A 1 6.44 -10.32 -5.75
N CYS A 2 5.43 -9.49 -5.99
CA CYS A 2 5.42 -8.11 -5.51
C CYS A 2 5.19 -8.12 -3.99
N ARG A 3 6.12 -7.56 -3.21
CA ARG A 3 5.99 -7.43 -1.76
C ARG A 3 4.89 -6.39 -1.48
N LEU A 4 3.76 -6.83 -0.94
CA LEU A 4 2.55 -6.01 -0.76
C LEU A 4 2.69 -4.99 0.38
N PHE A 5 3.37 -5.38 1.46
CA PHE A 5 3.64 -4.54 2.62
C PHE A 5 5.13 -4.31 2.77
N LEU A 6 5.50 -3.13 3.26
CA LEU A 6 6.86 -2.91 3.76
C LEU A 6 6.94 -3.46 5.20
N GLU A 7 8.14 -3.85 5.62
CA GLU A 7 8.37 -4.50 6.89
C GLU A 7 9.13 -3.61 7.88
N GLU A 8 9.03 -3.95 9.16
CA GLU A 8 9.83 -3.30 10.19
C GLU A 8 11.32 -3.52 9.94
N ASN A 9 12.12 -2.51 10.26
CA ASN A 9 13.55 -2.41 9.99
C ASN A 9 13.95 -2.33 8.52
N GLU A 10 13.01 -2.25 7.58
CA GLU A 10 13.31 -2.09 6.15
C GLU A 10 13.79 -0.65 5.85
N PRO A 11 14.90 -0.47 5.10
CA PRO A 11 15.31 0.84 4.61
C PRO A 11 14.39 1.31 3.49
N VAL A 12 14.01 2.57 3.55
CA VAL A 12 13.00 3.18 2.68
C VAL A 12 13.37 4.60 2.30
N ILE A 13 12.71 5.12 1.27
CA ILE A 13 12.68 6.54 0.94
C ILE A 13 11.34 7.11 1.42
N ALA A 14 11.36 8.05 2.36
CA ALA A 14 10.19 8.62 3.01
C ALA A 14 10.08 10.13 2.77
N LYS A 15 8.85 10.64 2.62
CA LYS A 15 8.59 12.06 2.42
C LYS A 15 8.58 12.78 3.77
N TYR A 16 9.46 13.78 3.93
CA TYR A 16 9.54 14.66 5.09
C TYR A 16 9.67 16.10 4.63
N ARG A 17 8.86 17.02 5.19
CA ARG A 17 8.90 18.47 4.85
C ARG A 17 8.97 18.77 3.34
N GLY A 18 8.19 18.04 2.54
CA GLY A 18 8.11 18.24 1.09
C GLY A 18 9.12 17.45 0.24
N ALA A 19 10.25 17.03 0.82
CA ALA A 19 11.30 16.30 0.10
C ALA A 19 11.36 14.81 0.51
N TRP A 20 12.10 14.01 -0.25
CA TRP A 20 12.26 12.57 -0.03
C TRP A 20 13.63 12.28 0.55
N TYR A 21 13.68 11.53 1.66
CA TYR A 21 14.92 11.20 2.36
C TYR A 21 14.99 9.71 2.65
N GLU A 22 16.20 9.19 2.81
CA GLU A 22 16.42 7.85 3.36
C GLU A 22 15.94 7.80 4.81
N ALA A 23 15.26 6.72 5.15
CA ALA A 23 14.75 6.44 6.49
C ALA A 23 14.68 4.93 6.69
N ARG A 24 14.37 4.52 7.92
CA ARG A 24 14.13 3.13 8.28
C ARG A 24 12.76 2.99 8.91
N ILE A 25 12.00 1.97 8.52
CA ILE A 25 10.73 1.67 9.18
C ILE A 25 11.03 1.13 10.59
N VAL A 26 10.46 1.73 11.62
CA VAL A 26 10.60 1.25 13.01
C VAL A 26 9.35 0.56 13.52
N MET A 27 8.17 0.85 12.94
CA MET A 27 6.91 0.22 13.31
C MET A 27 5.95 0.20 12.12
N VAL A 28 5.18 -0.89 11.97
CA VAL A 28 4.15 -1.00 10.92
C VAL A 28 2.79 -1.29 11.53
N GLU A 29 1.87 -0.33 11.36
CA GLU A 29 0.44 -0.53 11.62
C GLU A 29 -0.23 -1.05 10.35
N ARG A 30 -0.25 -2.39 10.22
CA ARG A 30 -0.72 -3.07 9.02
C ARG A 30 -2.22 -2.90 8.83
N GLN A 31 -2.58 -2.29 7.70
CA GLN A 31 -3.96 -2.15 7.26
C GLN A 31 -4.04 -2.33 5.76
N ALA A 32 -5.09 -3.00 5.31
CA ALA A 32 -5.37 -3.15 3.90
C ALA A 32 -6.85 -3.06 3.61
N ILE A 33 -7.12 -2.52 2.43
CA ILE A 33 -8.45 -2.46 1.84
C ILE A 33 -8.49 -3.45 0.68
N CYS A 34 -9.47 -4.32 0.72
CA CYS A 34 -9.72 -5.35 -0.27
C CYS A 34 -10.91 -4.93 -1.13
N LYS A 35 -10.78 -5.10 -2.44
CA LYS A 35 -11.90 -5.06 -3.38
C LYS A 35 -12.36 -6.49 -3.62
N ILE A 36 -13.66 -6.71 -3.49
CA ILE A 36 -14.26 -8.04 -3.52
C ILE A 36 -15.55 -8.05 -4.35
N TYR A 37 -15.99 -9.22 -4.77
CA TYR A 37 -17.37 -9.47 -5.14
C TYR A 37 -17.90 -10.72 -4.43
N PHE A 38 -19.22 -10.80 -4.27
CA PHE A 38 -19.87 -12.00 -3.75
C PHE A 38 -19.99 -13.04 -4.87
N LYS A 39 -19.58 -14.29 -4.62
CA LYS A 39 -19.67 -15.34 -5.65
C LYS A 39 -21.12 -15.68 -6.03
N THR A 40 -22.03 -15.48 -5.09
CA THR A 40 -23.48 -15.68 -5.24
C THR A 40 -24.16 -14.56 -6.02
N ASP A 41 -23.54 -13.37 -6.12
CA ASP A 41 -24.11 -12.24 -6.86
C ASP A 41 -23.85 -12.38 -8.37
N PRO A 42 -24.89 -12.60 -9.21
CA PRO A 42 -24.72 -12.73 -10.65
C PRO A 42 -24.25 -11.43 -11.32
N ARG A 43 -24.43 -10.28 -10.67
CA ARG A 43 -24.00 -8.97 -11.19
C ARG A 43 -22.52 -8.71 -10.95
N LYS A 44 -21.87 -9.51 -10.09
CA LYS A 44 -20.49 -9.31 -9.62
C LYS A 44 -20.25 -7.87 -9.14
N THR A 45 -21.16 -7.36 -8.31
CA THR A 45 -21.06 -6.00 -7.78
C THR A 45 -19.79 -5.88 -6.94
N GLU A 46 -19.00 -4.82 -7.18
CA GLU A 46 -17.76 -4.58 -6.43
C GLU A 46 -18.04 -3.95 -5.07
N PHE A 47 -17.40 -4.49 -4.03
CA PHE A 47 -17.41 -3.95 -2.68
C PHE A 47 -16.00 -3.71 -2.18
N THR A 48 -15.86 -2.71 -1.32
CA THR A 48 -14.58 -2.34 -0.70
C THR A 48 -14.67 -2.58 0.80
N VAL A 49 -13.80 -3.43 1.33
CA VAL A 49 -13.83 -3.88 2.73
C VAL A 49 -12.43 -3.91 3.34
N HIS A 50 -12.32 -3.78 4.66
CA HIS A 50 -11.04 -3.95 5.33
C HIS A 50 -10.64 -5.43 5.41
N LEU A 51 -9.34 -5.71 5.32
CA LEU A 51 -8.80 -7.07 5.37
C LEU A 51 -9.18 -7.82 6.66
N ASN A 52 -9.28 -7.12 7.79
CA ASN A 52 -9.66 -7.69 9.09
C ASN A 52 -11.11 -8.22 9.14
N HIS A 53 -11.96 -7.86 8.16
CA HIS A 53 -13.31 -8.39 8.06
C HIS A 53 -13.39 -9.68 7.23
N LEU A 54 -12.29 -10.04 6.55
CA LEU A 54 -12.23 -11.27 5.77
C LEU A 54 -11.90 -12.46 6.66
N LEU A 55 -12.62 -13.55 6.43
CA LEU A 55 -12.43 -14.84 7.06
C LEU A 55 -11.82 -15.79 6.02
N VAL A 56 -10.80 -16.55 6.43
CA VAL A 56 -10.14 -17.53 5.57
C VAL A 56 -10.53 -18.91 6.05
N ALA A 57 -11.00 -19.76 5.14
CA ALA A 57 -11.23 -21.17 5.43
C ALA A 57 -10.51 -22.03 4.39
N GLU A 58 -10.01 -23.18 4.81
CA GLU A 58 -9.44 -24.19 3.92
C GLU A 58 -10.50 -25.24 3.61
N SER A 59 -10.72 -25.54 2.33
CA SER A 59 -11.63 -26.60 1.90
C SER A 59 -11.00 -27.99 2.14
N ALA A 60 -11.83 -29.03 2.06
CA ALA A 60 -11.37 -30.42 2.05
C ALA A 60 -10.40 -30.75 0.88
N THR A 61 -10.32 -29.89 -0.14
CA THR A 61 -9.40 -30.00 -1.28
C THR A 61 -8.14 -29.14 -1.11
N HIS A 62 -7.86 -28.63 0.10
CA HIS A 62 -6.75 -27.71 0.38
C HIS A 62 -6.82 -26.40 -0.43
N GLN A 63 -8.01 -26.00 -0.87
CA GLN A 63 -8.22 -24.69 -1.49
C GLN A 63 -8.61 -23.67 -0.43
N LEU A 64 -7.85 -22.58 -0.36
CA LEU A 64 -8.21 -21.43 0.45
C LEU A 64 -9.42 -20.71 -0.15
N ARG A 65 -10.42 -20.47 0.68
CA ARG A 65 -11.64 -19.74 0.36
C ARG A 65 -11.78 -18.55 1.29
N LEU A 66 -12.26 -17.45 0.73
CA LEU A 66 -12.46 -16.19 1.45
C LEU A 66 -13.94 -15.99 1.70
N PHE A 67 -14.26 -15.57 2.93
CA PHE A 67 -15.61 -15.27 3.36
C PHE A 67 -15.65 -13.90 4.03
N ILE A 68 -16.83 -13.30 4.10
CA ILE A 68 -17.07 -12.10 4.88
C ILE A 68 -18.37 -12.25 5.67
N ARG A 69 -18.39 -11.77 6.91
CA ARG A 69 -19.62 -11.70 7.71
C ARG A 69 -20.19 -10.29 7.62
N ILE A 70 -21.26 -10.12 6.85
CA ILE A 70 -22.07 -8.91 6.86
C ILE A 70 -23.10 -9.08 7.98
N GLN A 71 -22.99 -8.24 9.03
CA GLN A 71 -23.93 -8.07 10.15
C GLN A 71 -24.94 -9.21 10.40
N GLN A 72 -24.65 -10.03 11.42
CA GLN A 72 -25.54 -11.08 11.96
C GLN A 72 -25.99 -12.21 11.00
N ASN A 73 -25.57 -12.20 9.74
CA ASN A 73 -25.82 -13.28 8.80
C ASN A 73 -24.72 -14.34 8.79
N ASP A 74 -25.02 -15.45 8.11
CA ASP A 74 -24.03 -16.46 7.77
C ASP A 74 -22.91 -15.84 6.89
N PRO A 75 -21.65 -16.26 7.09
CA PRO A 75 -20.55 -15.79 6.24
C PRO A 75 -20.80 -16.14 4.77
N GLU A 76 -20.65 -15.14 3.90
CA GLU A 76 -20.82 -15.32 2.45
C GLU A 76 -19.47 -15.52 1.77
N GLU A 77 -19.40 -16.43 0.79
CA GLU A 77 -18.18 -16.67 0.01
C GLU A 77 -17.95 -15.55 -1.00
N ILE A 78 -16.72 -15.02 -0.99
CA ILE A 78 -16.31 -13.89 -1.82
C ILE A 78 -15.14 -14.27 -2.72
N GLU A 79 -14.89 -13.41 -3.70
CA GLU A 79 -13.67 -13.43 -4.48
C GLU A 79 -12.94 -12.10 -4.37
N LEU A 80 -11.61 -12.17 -4.18
CA LEU A 80 -10.75 -11.01 -4.08
C LEU A 80 -10.29 -10.58 -5.47
N ILE A 81 -10.66 -9.37 -5.87
CA ILE A 81 -10.29 -8.79 -7.19
C ILE A 81 -9.14 -7.80 -7.09
N GLY A 82 -8.97 -7.18 -5.93
CA GLY A 82 -7.98 -6.14 -5.76
C GLY A 82 -7.62 -5.96 -4.32
N PHE A 83 -6.41 -5.47 -4.12
CA PHE A 83 -5.85 -5.25 -2.79
C PHE A 83 -5.06 -3.96 -2.78
N ARG A 84 -5.29 -3.15 -1.75
CA ARG A 84 -4.58 -1.89 -1.55
C ARG A 84 -4.04 -1.83 -0.13
N ASP A 85 -2.72 -1.66 -0.04
CA ASP A 85 -2.07 -1.33 1.21
C ASP A 85 -2.44 0.10 1.63
N VAL A 86 -3.03 0.23 2.82
CA VAL A 86 -3.34 1.50 3.48
C VAL A 86 -2.69 1.57 4.86
N SER A 87 -1.64 0.77 5.06
CA SER A 87 -0.89 0.72 6.31
C SER A 87 -0.27 2.09 6.63
N THR A 88 -0.09 2.28 7.93
CA THR A 88 0.65 3.41 8.47
C THR A 88 2.00 2.93 8.98
N TYR A 89 3.05 3.67 8.65
CA TYR A 89 4.44 3.34 8.87
C TYR A 89 5.06 4.41 9.74
N THR A 90 5.62 4.04 10.89
CA THR A 90 6.50 4.94 11.63
C THR A 90 7.90 4.74 11.09
N VAL A 91 8.50 5.82 10.58
CA VAL A 91 9.85 5.84 10.01
C VAL A 91 10.77 6.68 10.87
N GLU A 92 12.02 6.26 10.97
CA GLU A 92 13.11 6.98 11.66
C GLU A 92 14.11 7.47 10.61
N PHE A 93 14.38 8.78 10.60
CA PHE A 93 15.38 9.41 9.75
C PHE A 93 16.77 9.37 10.39
N PRO A 94 17.86 9.58 9.63
CA PRO A 94 19.23 9.52 10.15
C PRO A 94 19.54 10.52 11.28
N ASP A 95 18.76 11.60 11.40
CA ASP A 95 18.84 12.59 12.47
C ASP A 95 18.12 12.16 13.77
N GLY A 96 17.55 10.95 13.79
CA GLY A 96 16.80 10.38 14.91
C GLY A 96 15.36 10.87 15.01
N ILE A 97 14.87 11.68 14.06
CA ILE A 97 13.48 12.12 14.02
C ILE A 97 12.61 10.95 13.56
N THR A 98 11.49 10.73 14.24
CA THR A 98 10.49 9.75 13.84
C THR A 98 9.23 10.42 13.33
N GLU A 99 8.67 9.91 12.23
CA GLU A 99 7.43 10.39 11.63
C GLU A 99 6.47 9.25 11.32
N ARG A 100 5.17 9.52 11.44
CA ARG A 100 4.11 8.54 11.14
C ARG A 100 3.51 8.85 9.77
N LEU A 101 3.75 7.98 8.80
CA LEU A 101 3.46 8.20 7.39
C LEU A 101 2.55 7.10 6.80
N THR A 102 1.66 7.49 5.89
CA THR A 102 0.86 6.53 5.12
C THR A 102 1.68 5.94 3.97
N ARG A 103 1.28 4.78 3.45
CA ARG A 103 1.96 4.08 2.34
C ARG A 103 2.35 4.97 1.15
N LYS A 104 1.57 6.01 0.83
CA LYS A 104 1.84 6.95 -0.29
C LYS A 104 3.11 7.81 -0.10
N HIS A 105 3.56 7.97 1.14
CA HIS A 105 4.72 8.78 1.52
C HIS A 105 5.95 7.94 1.85
N VAL A 106 5.91 6.63 1.61
CA VAL A 106 7.00 5.70 1.87
C VAL A 106 7.22 4.86 0.63
N ARG A 107 8.46 4.77 0.14
CA ARG A 107 8.85 4.00 -1.03
C ARG A 107 9.93 3.00 -0.61
N PRO A 108 9.91 1.76 -1.12
CA PRO A 108 11.01 0.84 -0.89
C PRO A 108 12.31 1.45 -1.44
N LEU A 109 13.40 1.37 -0.68
CA LEU A 109 14.72 1.68 -1.22
C LEU A 109 15.05 0.53 -2.18
N HIS A 110 15.13 0.80 -3.49
CA HIS A 110 15.47 -0.22 -4.47
C HIS A 110 16.88 -0.75 -4.22
N THR A 111 16.98 -1.87 -3.49
CA THR A 111 18.22 -2.61 -3.28
C THR A 111 18.37 -3.67 -4.37
N SER A 112 18.35 -3.27 -5.64
CA SER A 112 18.71 -4.19 -6.72
C SER A 112 20.21 -4.15 -6.96
N ASN A 113 20.97 -4.94 -6.18
CA ASN A 113 22.19 -5.54 -6.71
C ASN A 113 21.81 -6.78 -7.53
N ARG A 114 21.06 -6.55 -8.61
CA ARG A 114 20.80 -7.59 -9.61
C ARG A 114 21.41 -7.10 -10.91
N SER A 115 22.61 -7.62 -11.17
CA SER A 115 23.28 -7.54 -12.46
C SER A 115 22.39 -8.21 -13.50
N ASP A 116 21.54 -7.45 -14.17
CA ASP A 116 20.86 -7.89 -15.38
C ASP A 116 21.13 -6.83 -16.45
N ASN A 117 22.16 -7.11 -17.24
CA ASN A 117 22.40 -6.48 -18.54
C ASN A 117 21.12 -6.58 -19.37
N ASN A 118 20.43 -5.46 -19.60
CA ASN A 118 19.80 -5.27 -20.90
C ASN A 118 19.66 -3.79 -21.26
N SER A 119 20.39 -3.44 -22.31
CA SER A 119 20.32 -2.18 -23.02
C SER A 119 18.94 -2.01 -23.66
N THR A 120 18.20 -0.97 -23.29
CA THR A 120 17.33 -0.27 -24.25
C THR A 120 17.15 1.18 -23.81
N ALA A 121 17.57 2.09 -24.68
CA ALA A 121 17.34 3.52 -24.56
C ALA A 121 15.85 3.84 -24.76
N ALA A 122 15.31 4.73 -23.93
CA ALA A 122 14.15 5.55 -24.26
C ALA A 122 14.28 6.87 -23.49
N THR A 123 14.60 7.93 -24.23
CA THR A 123 14.40 9.32 -23.85
C THR A 123 12.91 9.60 -23.71
N ASP A 124 12.51 10.28 -22.64
CA ASP A 124 11.53 11.36 -22.73
C ASP A 124 11.71 12.29 -21.53
N SER A 125 12.08 13.52 -21.87
CA SER A 125 12.10 14.71 -21.03
C SER A 125 10.70 15.30 -20.97
N ASP A 126 10.25 15.72 -19.79
CA ASP A 126 9.21 16.75 -19.57
C ASP A 126 9.32 17.17 -18.08
N GLU A 127 10.02 18.28 -17.83
CA GLU A 127 9.48 19.63 -17.64
C GLU A 127 9.11 19.91 -16.17
N GLU A 128 9.99 20.70 -15.54
CA GLU A 128 9.78 21.41 -14.29
C GLU A 128 8.58 22.35 -14.44
N ASN A 129 7.66 22.34 -13.47
CA ASN A 129 6.78 23.50 -13.28
C ASN A 129 6.59 23.71 -11.78
N GLU A 130 7.49 24.53 -11.23
CA GLU A 130 7.31 25.22 -9.96
C GLU A 130 6.24 26.29 -10.16
N GLN A 131 5.15 26.23 -9.41
CA GLN A 131 4.31 27.39 -9.16
C GLN A 131 4.26 27.64 -7.66
N GLU A 132 4.99 28.69 -7.28
CA GLU A 132 4.88 29.41 -6.03
C GLU A 132 3.44 29.98 -5.92
N GLU A 133 2.76 29.70 -4.82
CA GLU A 133 1.58 30.48 -4.40
C GLU A 133 2.09 31.60 -3.50
N GLU A 134 2.05 32.83 -4.02
CA GLU A 134 2.24 34.05 -3.24
C GLU A 134 1.05 34.26 -2.29
N GLU A 135 1.37 34.57 -1.03
CA GLU A 135 0.45 35.15 -0.05
C GLU A 135 -0.02 36.54 -0.50
N GLU A 136 -1.33 36.80 -0.42
CA GLU A 136 -1.80 38.17 -0.23
C GLU A 136 -2.94 38.22 0.81
N THR A 137 -2.54 38.60 2.03
CA THR A 137 -3.38 39.17 3.08
C THR A 137 -4.03 40.47 2.63
N THR A 138 -5.33 40.65 2.89
CA THR A 138 -5.89 41.98 3.23
C THR A 138 -6.98 41.87 4.29
N VAL A 139 -7.03 42.96 5.07
CA VAL A 139 -7.67 43.21 6.38
C VAL A 139 -9.19 43.16 6.36
#